data_AF-A0A9P0TKB9-F1
#
_entry.id   AF-A0A9P0TKB9-F1
#
_cell.length_a   1.000
_cell.length_b   1.000
_cell.length_c   1.000
_cell.angle_alpha   90.00
_cell.angle_beta   90.00
_cell.angle_gamma   90.00
#
_symmetry.space_group_name_H-M   'P 1'
#
loop_
_entity.id
_entity.type
_entity.pdbx_description
1 polymer ?
#
loop_
_entity_poly.entity_id
_entity_poly.type
_entity_poly.pdbx_seq_one_letter_code
_entity_poly.pdbx_strand_id
1 'polypeptide(L)'
;MRLSLVLVWLGAAAACGPGRGFTRRHGPRRITPLVFNQHDPNISENSKTASGPPEGRITRDDEKFKDLVPNYNPDIEFRDEEGTGADRLMTQVRFYSLPKGLAD
;
A
#
# COMPACT_ATOMS: atom_id res chain seq x y z
N MET A 1 2.24 38.49 -55.19
CA MET A 1 0.98 37.86 -54.73
C MET A 1 1.09 36.36 -54.47
N ARG A 2 1.80 35.56 -55.30
CA ARG A 2 1.89 34.10 -55.12
C ARG A 2 2.83 33.63 -53.99
N LEU A 3 3.96 34.31 -53.79
CA LEU A 3 4.94 34.01 -52.71
C LEU A 3 4.38 34.25 -51.30
N SER A 4 3.59 35.30 -51.13
CA SER A 4 2.93 35.62 -49.84
C SER A 4 1.95 34.53 -49.41
N LEU A 5 1.30 33.88 -50.37
CA LEU A 5 0.37 32.78 -50.08
C LEU A 5 1.11 31.54 -49.59
N VAL A 6 2.25 31.21 -50.22
CA VAL A 6 3.07 30.04 -49.83
C VAL A 6 3.61 30.16 -48.40
N LEU A 7 4.08 31.35 -48.00
CA LEU A 7 4.61 31.58 -46.65
C LEU A 7 3.55 31.45 -45.55
N VAL A 8 2.29 31.86 -45.82
CA VAL A 8 1.18 31.71 -44.87
C VAL A 8 0.83 30.23 -44.64
N TRP A 9 0.87 29.41 -45.69
CA TRP A 9 0.59 27.97 -45.60
C TRP A 9 1.69 27.20 -44.86
N LEU A 10 2.96 27.57 -45.03
CA LEU A 10 4.07 27.01 -44.25
C LEU A 10 3.97 27.34 -42.75
N GLY A 11 3.56 28.57 -42.39
CA GLY A 11 3.34 28.96 -41.01
C GLY A 11 2.19 28.20 -40.33
N ALA A 12 1.11 27.92 -41.07
CA ALA A 12 0.00 27.12 -40.58
C ALA A 12 0.37 25.65 -40.37
N ALA A 13 1.22 25.08 -41.23
CA ALA A 13 1.72 23.71 -41.08
C ALA A 13 2.69 23.56 -39.89
N ALA A 14 3.49 24.60 -39.59
CA ALA A 14 4.39 24.61 -38.45
C ALA A 14 3.67 24.77 -37.08
N ALA A 15 2.42 25.21 -37.07
CA ALA A 15 1.60 25.32 -35.85
C ALA A 15 1.11 23.95 -35.34
N CYS A 16 1.20 22.90 -36.15
CA CYS A 16 0.79 21.53 -35.82
C CYS A 16 1.96 20.72 -35.21
N GLY A 17 2.54 21.20 -34.11
CA GLY A 17 3.45 20.38 -33.29
C GLY A 17 2.71 19.19 -32.66
N PRO A 18 3.41 18.15 -32.18
CA PRO A 18 2.78 16.99 -31.53
C PRO A 18 1.80 17.49 -30.46
N GLY A 19 0.50 17.30 -30.71
CA GLY A 19 -0.57 17.87 -29.91
C GLY A 19 -0.46 17.44 -28.44
N ARG A 20 -1.08 18.21 -27.53
CA ARG A 20 -1.13 17.88 -26.09
C ARG A 20 -1.57 16.42 -25.92
N GLY A 21 -0.61 15.54 -25.63
CA GLY A 21 -0.85 14.11 -25.48
C GLY A 21 -1.95 13.90 -24.45
N PHE A 22 -3.01 13.20 -24.82
CA PHE A 22 -4.09 12.85 -23.91
C PHE A 22 -3.64 11.70 -23.01
N THR A 23 -2.64 11.95 -22.16
CA THR A 23 -2.33 11.04 -21.06
C THR A 23 -3.41 11.26 -20.02
N ARG A 24 -4.39 10.35 -19.94
CA ARG A 24 -5.26 10.29 -18.76
C ARG A 24 -4.33 9.97 -17.59
N ARG A 25 -3.98 10.98 -16.77
CA ARG A 25 -3.31 10.72 -15.50
C ARG A 25 -4.26 9.82 -14.72
N HIS A 26 -3.83 8.59 -14.43
CA HIS A 26 -4.52 7.79 -13.43
C HIS A 26 -4.49 8.61 -12.15
N GLY A 27 -5.65 9.10 -11.74
CA GLY A 27 -5.79 9.77 -10.46
C GLY A 27 -5.38 8.82 -9.34
N PRO A 28 -5.04 9.36 -8.16
CA PRO A 28 -4.77 8.53 -7.01
C PRO A 28 -5.92 7.53 -6.81
N ARG A 29 -5.58 6.29 -6.43
CA ARG A 29 -6.59 5.28 -6.10
C ARG A 29 -7.49 5.87 -5.01
N ARG A 30 -8.80 5.86 -5.25
CA ARG A 30 -9.76 6.32 -4.26
C ARG A 30 -9.83 5.26 -3.16
N ILE A 31 -9.41 5.63 -1.96
CA ILE A 31 -9.56 4.81 -0.76
C ILE A 31 -10.94 5.13 -0.19
N THR A 32 -11.83 4.16 -0.14
CA THR A 32 -13.14 4.29 0.52
C THR A 32 -13.00 3.91 1.98
N PRO A 33 -13.39 4.77 2.94
CA PRO A 33 -13.32 4.43 4.36
C PRO A 33 -14.29 3.29 4.68
N LEU A 34 -13.93 2.45 5.64
CA LEU A 34 -14.81 1.42 6.17
C LEU A 34 -15.90 2.06 7.04
N VAL A 35 -17.13 1.55 6.93
CA VAL A 35 -18.22 1.94 7.84
C VAL A 35 -18.20 1.10 9.12
N PHE A 36 -18.93 1.55 10.15
CA PHE A 36 -19.01 0.82 11.43
C PHE A 36 -19.48 -0.64 11.21
N ASN A 37 -18.78 -1.59 11.84
CA ASN A 37 -18.96 -3.04 11.69
C ASN A 37 -18.76 -3.61 10.27
N GLN A 38 -18.14 -2.86 9.35
CA GLN A 38 -17.72 -3.41 8.07
C GLN A 38 -16.36 -4.10 8.20
N HIS A 39 -16.18 -5.21 7.48
CA HIS A 39 -14.92 -5.94 7.36
C HIS A 39 -14.66 -6.17 5.86
N ASP A 40 -13.39 -6.15 5.47
CA ASP A 40 -12.95 -6.44 4.10
C ASP A 40 -11.81 -7.45 4.13
N PRO A 41 -11.91 -8.61 3.43
CA PRO A 41 -13.06 -9.07 2.64
C PRO A 41 -14.31 -9.32 3.50
N ASN A 42 -15.51 -9.21 2.90
CA ASN A 42 -16.79 -9.44 3.59
C ASN A 42 -17.07 -10.95 3.81
N ILE A 43 -16.19 -11.58 4.56
CA ILE A 43 -16.21 -12.99 4.97
C ILE A 43 -15.69 -13.07 6.41
N SER A 44 -15.80 -14.25 7.04
CA SER A 44 -15.27 -14.42 8.40
C SER A 44 -13.74 -14.32 8.43
N GLU A 45 -13.22 -13.72 9.51
CA GLU A 45 -11.78 -13.59 9.77
C GLU A 45 -11.06 -14.94 9.67
N ASN A 46 -11.65 -15.99 10.25
CA ASN A 46 -11.05 -17.32 10.30
C ASN A 46 -11.18 -18.13 8.98
N SER A 47 -11.75 -17.53 7.93
CA SER A 47 -11.82 -18.16 6.61
C SER A 47 -10.43 -18.26 5.98
N LYS A 48 -10.18 -19.33 5.20
CA LYS A 48 -8.92 -19.54 4.47
C LYS A 48 -8.58 -18.42 3.48
N THR A 49 -9.58 -17.68 3.01
CA THR A 49 -9.41 -16.56 2.08
C THR A 49 -9.22 -15.21 2.79
N ALA A 50 -9.30 -15.18 4.12
CA ALA A 50 -9.00 -14.02 4.97
C ALA A 50 -7.75 -14.33 5.82
N SER A 51 -7.86 -14.33 7.15
CA SER A 51 -6.76 -14.56 8.08
C SER A 51 -6.43 -16.05 8.29
N GLY A 52 -7.36 -16.95 7.93
CA GLY A 52 -7.19 -18.39 8.10
C GLY A 52 -7.53 -18.89 9.52
N PRO A 53 -7.48 -20.22 9.75
CA PRO A 53 -7.85 -20.80 11.04
C PRO A 53 -6.85 -20.42 12.15
N PRO A 54 -7.32 -20.17 13.39
CA PRO A 54 -6.44 -19.84 14.50
C PRO A 54 -5.58 -21.04 14.90
N GLU A 55 -4.28 -20.81 15.10
CA GLU A 55 -3.33 -21.87 15.50
C GLU A 55 -3.33 -22.18 17.00
N GLY A 56 -3.98 -21.34 17.81
CA GLY A 56 -4.02 -21.46 19.27
C GLY A 56 -3.49 -20.22 19.99
N ARG A 57 -3.71 -20.17 21.31
CA ARG A 57 -3.21 -19.08 22.16
C ARG A 57 -1.71 -19.26 22.41
N ILE A 58 -0.95 -18.17 22.30
CA ILE A 58 0.47 -18.12 22.65
C ILE A 58 0.62 -17.46 24.02
N THR A 59 1.35 -18.13 24.90
CA THR A 59 1.76 -17.67 26.23
C THR A 59 3.28 -17.47 26.26
N ARG A 60 3.81 -16.79 27.29
CA ARG A 60 5.25 -16.44 27.35
C ARG A 60 6.18 -17.65 27.48
N ASP A 61 5.67 -18.75 28.01
CA ASP A 61 6.43 -19.99 28.22
C ASP A 61 6.43 -20.90 26.99
N ASP A 62 5.59 -20.59 25.99
CA ASP A 62 5.47 -21.39 24.78
C ASP A 62 6.68 -21.20 23.85
N GLU A 63 7.10 -22.27 23.18
CA GLU A 63 8.18 -22.19 22.18
C GLU A 63 7.83 -21.23 21.04
N LYS A 64 6.56 -21.19 20.64
CA LYS A 64 6.03 -20.26 19.61
C LYS A 64 6.19 -18.79 20.00
N PHE A 65 6.34 -18.47 21.28
CA PHE A 65 6.57 -17.09 21.71
C PHE A 65 7.91 -16.53 21.19
N LYS A 66 8.89 -17.40 20.97
CA LYS A 66 10.21 -17.03 20.42
C LYS A 66 10.13 -16.56 18.96
N ASP A 67 9.06 -16.92 18.25
CA ASP A 67 8.83 -16.50 16.87
C ASP A 67 8.24 -15.08 16.79
N LEU A 68 7.76 -14.53 17.92
CA LEU A 68 7.25 -13.16 17.99
C LEU A 68 8.42 -12.18 18.08
N VAL A 69 8.37 -11.15 17.24
CA VAL A 69 9.39 -10.11 17.17
C VAL A 69 8.82 -8.80 17.73
N PRO A 70 9.54 -8.11 18.63
CA PRO A 70 9.10 -6.82 19.13
C PRO A 70 9.21 -5.72 18.06
N ASN A 71 8.20 -4.87 17.97
CA ASN A 71 8.18 -3.70 17.10
C ASN A 71 8.52 -2.43 17.89
N TYR A 72 9.64 -1.81 17.54
CA TYR A 72 10.14 -0.55 18.13
C TYR A 72 10.13 0.62 17.14
N ASN A 73 9.23 0.61 16.15
CA ASN A 73 9.11 1.70 15.21
C ASN A 73 8.76 3.02 15.93
N PRO A 74 9.56 4.10 15.81
CA PRO A 74 9.27 5.40 16.42
C PRO A 74 8.00 6.07 15.87
N ASP A 75 7.52 5.67 14.70
CA ASP A 75 6.32 6.24 14.06
C ASP A 75 5.00 5.63 14.59
N ILE A 76 5.08 4.66 15.50
CA ILE A 76 3.93 3.97 16.07
C ILE A 76 3.86 4.22 17.58
N GLU A 77 2.79 4.88 18.01
CA GLU A 77 2.47 5.05 19.42
C GLU A 77 1.74 3.81 19.95
N PHE A 78 2.42 3.03 20.77
CA PHE A 78 1.83 1.88 21.47
C PHE A 78 1.22 2.33 22.79
N ARG A 79 0.02 1.84 23.10
CA ARG A 79 -0.68 2.23 24.33
C ARG A 79 -0.06 1.60 25.58
N ASP A 80 0.16 0.27 25.58
CA ASP A 80 0.80 -0.50 26.66
C ASP A 80 0.30 -0.13 28.07
N GLU A 81 -1.01 -0.19 28.28
CA GLU A 81 -1.65 0.11 29.57
C GLU A 81 -1.17 -0.85 30.69
N GLU A 82 -0.75 -2.05 30.30
CA GLU A 82 -0.24 -3.10 31.19
C GLU A 82 1.20 -2.83 31.66
N GLY A 83 1.95 -1.97 30.96
CA GLY A 83 3.37 -1.70 31.23
C GLY A 83 4.27 -2.92 31.03
N THR A 84 3.86 -3.88 30.20
CA THR A 84 4.60 -5.12 29.97
C THR A 84 5.24 -5.22 28.60
N GLY A 85 4.91 -4.31 27.68
CA GLY A 85 5.37 -4.31 26.31
C GLY A 85 4.71 -5.38 25.43
N ALA A 86 3.62 -6.00 25.88
CA ALA A 86 2.96 -7.08 25.15
C ALA A 86 2.45 -6.61 23.76
N ASP A 87 1.91 -5.39 23.67
CA ASP A 87 1.41 -4.78 22.43
C ASP A 87 2.47 -4.68 21.31
N ARG A 88 3.74 -4.76 21.67
CA ARG A 88 4.87 -4.66 20.72
C ARG A 88 5.19 -5.99 20.08
N LEU A 89 4.82 -7.12 20.69
CA LEU A 89 5.19 -8.45 20.23
C LEU A 89 4.21 -8.93 19.16
N MET A 90 4.69 -9.11 17.94
CA MET A 90 3.88 -9.53 16.80
C MET A 90 4.63 -10.51 15.89
N THR A 91 3.90 -11.23 15.05
CA THR A 91 4.51 -12.13 14.07
C THR A 91 5.18 -11.34 12.95
N GLN A 92 6.22 -11.90 12.35
CA GLN A 92 6.71 -11.37 11.08
C GLN A 92 5.71 -11.73 9.98
N VAL A 93 5.04 -10.74 9.39
CA VAL A 93 4.09 -10.98 8.29
C VAL A 93 4.87 -11.54 7.10
N ARG A 94 4.56 -12.79 6.70
CA ARG A 94 5.24 -13.48 5.58
C ARG A 94 5.16 -12.72 4.25
N PHE A 95 4.15 -11.86 4.07
CA PHE A 95 3.98 -11.02 2.89
C PHE A 95 5.00 -9.88 2.79
N TYR A 96 5.65 -9.48 3.88
CA TYR A 96 6.81 -8.56 3.84
C TYR A 96 8.12 -9.32 3.56
N SER A 97 8.08 -10.37 2.74
CA SER A 97 9.25 -10.76 1.95
C SER A 97 9.46 -9.73 0.85
N LEU A 98 9.82 -8.50 1.25
CA LEU A 98 10.53 -7.59 0.36
C LEU A 98 11.72 -8.36 -0.22
N PRO A 99 12.01 -8.27 -1.53
CA PRO A 99 13.22 -8.86 -2.08
C PRO A 99 14.41 -8.38 -1.24
N LYS A 100 15.31 -9.31 -0.89
CA LYS A 100 16.49 -9.12 -0.02
C LYS A 100 17.55 -8.14 -0.58
N GLY A 101 17.16 -7.03 -1.19
CA GLY A 101 18.05 -6.07 -1.83
C GLY A 101 17.65 -4.61 -1.63
N LEU A 102 16.80 -4.30 -0.66
CA LEU A 102 16.46 -2.91 -0.28
C LEU A 102 16.62 -2.67 1.23
N ALA A 103 17.58 -3.36 1.83
CA ALA A 103 18.06 -3.09 3.17
C ALA A 103 19.58 -3.15 3.15
N ASP A 104 20.18 -2.35 2.26
CA ASP A 104 21.57 -1.88 2.25
C ASP A 104 21.61 -0.52 1.55
#